data_AF-A0A968AUA8-F1
#
_entry.id   AF-A0A968AUA8-F1
#
_cell.length_a   1.000
_cell.length_b   1.000
_cell.length_c   1.000
_cell.angle_alpha   90.00
_cell.angle_beta   90.00
_cell.angle_gamma   90.00
#
_symmetry.space_group_name_H-M   'P 1'
#
loop_
_entity.id
_entity.type
_entity.pdbx_description
1 polymer ?
#
loop_
_entity_poly.entity_id
_entity_poly.type
_entity_poly.pdbx_seq_one_letter_code
_entity_poly.pdbx_strand_id
1 'polypeptide(L)'
;TVIDHHKSAEKELEGFMSLPGVSGIFDMTKSGAMLTYEYFWNGDRNDKELASIFWMKRAIEYIQDRDLWKFELEGSKEYSMAVFSYEYDFEIWDKEVFSKTPCQLISEGAHLLRKMEKDKKELIAAIAYRGDIGGHNVPMINVPYIYASEIAGLL
;
A
#
# COMPACT_ATOMS: atom_id res chain seq x y z
N THR A 1 -7.75 2.62 20.95
CA THR A 1 -6.41 2.95 20.43
C THR A 1 -6.55 3.43 19.00
N VAL A 2 -5.97 4.58 18.65
CA VAL A 2 -5.77 5.02 17.26
C VAL A 2 -4.46 4.43 16.76
N ILE A 3 -4.42 3.89 15.55
CA ILE A 3 -3.20 3.33 14.95
C ILE A 3 -3.09 3.95 13.56
N ASP A 4 -2.06 4.76 13.33
CA ASP A 4 -1.90 5.49 12.09
C ASP A 4 -0.43 5.78 11.77
N HIS A 5 -0.15 6.13 10.52
CA HIS A 5 1.15 6.52 10.01
C HIS A 5 1.11 7.87 9.27
N HIS A 6 -0.04 8.55 9.24
CA HIS A 6 -0.18 9.86 8.60
C HIS A 6 0.23 11.00 9.55
N LYS A 7 1.21 11.80 9.12
CA LYS A 7 1.67 13.00 9.86
C LYS A 7 0.57 14.04 10.07
N SER A 8 -0.37 14.19 9.13
CA SER A 8 -1.50 15.11 9.28
C SER A 8 -2.44 14.64 10.39
N ALA A 9 -2.74 13.34 10.45
CA ALA A 9 -3.61 12.77 11.45
C ALA A 9 -3.03 12.88 12.86
N GLU A 10 -1.73 12.65 13.03
CA GLU A 10 -1.04 12.84 14.33
C GLU A 10 -1.27 14.26 14.86
N LYS A 11 -1.11 15.27 14.01
CA LYS A 11 -1.32 16.68 14.37
C LYS A 11 -2.78 17.00 14.63
N GLU A 12 -3.69 16.55 13.77
CA GLU A 12 -5.12 16.84 13.87
C GLU A 12 -5.75 16.20 15.11
N LEU A 13 -5.22 15.05 15.54
CA LEU A 13 -5.74 14.28 16.67
C LEU A 13 -5.06 14.63 18.00
N GLU A 14 -4.10 15.55 18.07
CA GLU A 14 -3.37 15.90 19.31
C GLU A 14 -4.32 16.23 20.48
N GLY A 15 -5.36 17.04 20.23
CA GLY A 15 -6.37 17.35 21.24
C GLY A 15 -7.23 16.15 21.62
N PHE A 16 -7.59 15.30 20.65
CA PHE A 16 -8.37 14.08 20.87
C PHE A 16 -7.61 13.06 21.72
N MET A 17 -6.29 12.96 21.52
CA MET A 17 -5.40 12.06 22.23
C MET A 17 -5.23 12.41 23.72
N SER A 18 -5.58 13.64 24.11
CA SER A 18 -5.57 14.07 25.51
C SER A 18 -6.79 13.62 26.32
N LEU A 19 -7.84 13.09 25.66
CA LEU A 19 -9.06 12.66 26.32
C LEU A 19 -8.85 11.37 27.15
N PRO A 20 -9.47 11.26 28.34
CA PRO A 20 -9.39 10.04 29.14
C PRO A 20 -9.88 8.81 28.38
N GLY A 21 -9.10 7.73 28.42
CA GLY A 21 -9.44 6.46 27.75
C GLY A 21 -9.08 6.41 26.26
N VAL A 22 -8.50 7.48 25.70
CA VAL A 22 -7.93 7.48 24.36
C VAL A 22 -6.43 7.17 24.44
N SER A 23 -5.96 6.35 23.52
CA SER A 23 -4.55 6.04 23.31
C SER A 23 -4.30 5.98 21.82
N GLY A 24 -3.04 6.09 21.40
CA GLY A 24 -2.71 5.83 20.01
C GLY A 24 -1.23 5.69 19.74
N ILE A 25 -0.96 5.18 18.54
CA ILE A 25 0.34 4.80 18.03
C ILE A 25 0.46 5.46 16.66
N PHE A 26 1.43 6.37 16.55
CA PHE A 26 1.78 7.05 15.31
C PHE A 26 3.23 6.73 14.96
N ASP A 27 3.46 6.12 13.80
CA ASP A 27 4.80 5.83 13.31
C ASP A 27 4.84 5.89 11.78
N MET A 28 5.35 7.00 11.29
CA MET A 28 5.49 7.31 9.87
C MET A 28 6.52 6.42 9.15
N THR A 29 7.30 5.61 9.88
CA THR A 29 8.29 4.69 9.30
C THR A 29 7.70 3.33 8.94
N LYS A 30 6.44 3.09 9.30
CA LYS A 30 5.70 1.85 9.07
C LYS A 30 4.37 2.14 8.37
N SER A 31 3.85 1.14 7.67
CA SER A 31 2.49 1.23 7.13
C SER A 31 1.45 1.01 8.23
N GLY A 32 0.23 1.51 8.04
CA GLY A 32 -0.88 1.22 8.95
C GLY A 32 -1.16 -0.29 9.12
N ALA A 33 -0.97 -1.07 8.05
CA ALA A 33 -1.10 -2.54 8.09
C ALA A 33 -0.04 -3.18 9.01
N MET A 34 1.22 -2.75 8.91
CA MET A 34 2.30 -3.26 9.77
C MET A 34 2.09 -2.86 11.23
N LEU A 35 1.70 -1.61 11.49
CA LEU A 35 1.41 -1.15 12.85
C LEU A 35 0.27 -1.93 13.48
N THR A 36 -0.79 -2.20 12.71
CA THR A 36 -1.92 -3.01 13.16
C THR A 36 -1.49 -4.44 13.48
N TYR A 37 -0.67 -5.05 12.61
CA TYR A 37 -0.12 -6.38 12.84
C TYR A 37 0.71 -6.44 14.13
N GLU A 38 1.63 -5.50 14.33
CA GLU A 38 2.44 -5.45 15.54
C GLU A 38 1.56 -5.21 16.78
N TYR A 39 0.57 -4.32 16.72
CA TYR A 39 -0.30 -4.05 17.86
C TYR A 39 -1.06 -5.29 18.35
N PHE A 40 -1.61 -6.09 17.43
CA PHE A 40 -2.40 -7.28 17.79
C PHE A 40 -1.57 -8.56 17.94
N TRP A 41 -0.34 -8.59 17.40
CA TRP A 41 0.41 -9.84 17.26
C TRP A 41 1.83 -9.83 17.87
N ASN A 42 2.30 -8.74 18.48
CA ASN A 42 3.65 -8.62 19.05
C ASN A 42 3.79 -9.20 20.49
N GLY A 43 3.22 -10.38 20.76
CA GLY A 43 3.28 -11.07 22.08
C GLY A 43 3.92 -12.46 22.04
N ASP A 44 4.24 -13.02 23.22
CA ASP A 44 4.76 -14.38 23.42
C ASP A 44 3.74 -15.41 22.89
N ARG A 45 3.92 -15.83 21.63
CA ARG A 45 3.09 -16.86 20.99
C ARG A 45 3.89 -18.14 20.81
N ASN A 46 3.18 -19.27 20.86
CA ASN A 46 3.82 -20.55 20.59
C ASN A 46 4.06 -20.74 19.08
N ASP A 47 5.00 -21.62 18.74
CA ASP A 47 5.45 -21.86 17.36
C ASP A 47 4.32 -22.25 16.38
N LYS A 48 3.22 -22.84 16.87
CA LYS A 48 2.08 -23.24 16.02
C LYS A 48 1.26 -22.05 15.55
N GLU A 49 1.07 -21.04 16.39
CA GLU A 49 0.36 -19.81 16.03
C GLU A 49 1.18 -18.99 15.02
N LEU A 50 2.50 -18.95 15.19
CA LEU A 50 3.43 -18.30 14.26
C LEU A 50 3.44 -18.97 12.88
N ALA A 51 3.35 -20.31 12.83
CA ALA A 51 3.28 -21.04 11.57
C ALA A 51 2.00 -20.74 10.77
N SER A 52 0.85 -20.57 11.43
CA SER A 52 -0.42 -20.25 10.75
C SER A 52 -0.50 -18.84 10.17
N ILE A 53 0.34 -17.91 10.64
CA ILE A 53 0.32 -16.50 10.24
C ILE A 53 1.58 -16.06 9.48
N PHE A 54 2.49 -16.98 9.18
CA PHE A 54 3.74 -16.68 8.49
C PHE A 54 3.50 -15.97 7.15
N TRP A 55 2.58 -16.50 6.33
CA TRP A 55 2.23 -15.91 5.04
C TRP A 55 1.50 -14.57 5.18
N MET A 56 0.70 -14.40 6.23
CA MET A 56 0.08 -13.11 6.55
C MET A 56 1.14 -12.05 6.85
N LYS A 57 2.11 -12.33 7.73
CA LYS A 57 3.22 -11.40 8.01
C LYS A 57 3.98 -11.06 6.73
N ARG A 58 4.29 -12.06 5.90
CA ARG A 58 5.01 -11.85 4.65
C ARG A 58 4.23 -10.97 3.68
N ALA A 59 2.92 -11.14 3.57
CA ALA A 59 2.07 -10.27 2.78
C ALA A 59 2.08 -8.82 3.29
N ILE A 60 1.99 -8.63 4.61
CA ILE A 60 2.06 -7.30 5.25
C ILE A 60 3.39 -6.60 4.98
N GLU A 61 4.51 -7.34 4.90
CA GLU A 61 5.81 -6.77 4.51
C GLU A 61 5.79 -6.20 3.08
N TYR A 62 5.18 -6.90 2.11
CA TYR A 62 5.01 -6.39 0.76
C TYR A 62 4.05 -5.20 0.69
N ILE A 63 2.94 -5.26 1.44
CA ILE A 63 2.00 -4.14 1.55
C ILE A 63 2.72 -2.90 2.10
N GLN A 64 3.53 -3.06 3.14
CA GLN A 64 4.33 -1.97 3.70
C GLN A 64 5.35 -1.42 2.70
N ASP A 65 6.06 -2.30 2.00
CA ASP A 65 7.08 -1.92 1.03
C ASP A 65 6.48 -1.08 -0.12
N ARG A 66 5.24 -1.38 -0.51
CA ARG A 66 4.45 -0.62 -1.49
C ARG A 66 3.92 0.70 -0.94
N ASP A 67 3.36 0.68 0.27
CA ASP A 67 2.74 1.82 0.95
C ASP A 67 3.77 2.93 1.24
N LEU A 68 4.95 2.54 1.74
CA LEU A 68 6.07 3.44 1.97
C LEU A 68 6.85 3.78 0.68
N TRP A 69 6.44 3.25 -0.47
CA TRP A 69 7.05 3.47 -1.78
C TRP A 69 8.55 3.10 -1.83
N LYS A 70 8.97 2.05 -1.11
CA LYS A 70 10.37 1.62 -0.99
C LYS A 70 10.79 0.66 -2.11
N PHE A 71 9.95 -0.32 -2.41
CA PHE A 71 10.23 -1.37 -3.41
C PHE A 71 11.56 -2.12 -3.16
N GLU A 72 11.91 -2.35 -1.90
CA GLU A 72 13.14 -3.06 -1.49
C GLU A 72 12.99 -4.58 -1.60
N LEU A 73 11.75 -5.10 -1.55
CA LEU A 73 11.49 -6.52 -1.70
C LEU A 73 11.47 -6.94 -3.17
N GLU A 74 12.07 -8.10 -3.46
CA GLU A 74 12.01 -8.68 -4.81
C GLU A 74 10.56 -8.88 -5.26
N GLY A 75 10.25 -8.39 -6.46
CA GLY A 75 8.92 -8.48 -7.06
C GLY A 75 7.85 -7.62 -6.39
N SER A 76 8.23 -6.61 -5.58
CA SER A 76 7.28 -5.81 -4.80
C SER A 76 6.19 -5.13 -5.64
N LYS A 77 6.55 -4.61 -6.82
CA LYS A 77 5.60 -3.98 -7.73
C LYS A 77 4.62 -4.99 -8.32
N GLU A 78 5.13 -6.14 -8.75
CA GLU A 78 4.33 -7.24 -9.28
C GLU A 78 3.39 -7.78 -8.20
N TYR A 79 3.91 -8.08 -7.01
CA TYR A 79 3.11 -8.53 -5.88
C TYR A 79 1.95 -7.55 -5.60
N SER A 80 2.25 -6.25 -5.53
CA SER A 80 1.25 -5.22 -5.29
C SER A 80 0.20 -5.17 -6.39
N MET A 81 0.61 -5.27 -7.66
CA MET A 81 -0.32 -5.32 -8.79
C MET A 81 -1.25 -6.53 -8.73
N ALA A 82 -0.77 -7.69 -8.29
CA ALA A 82 -1.62 -8.86 -8.09
C ALA A 82 -2.64 -8.62 -6.97
N VAL A 83 -2.19 -8.13 -5.80
CA VAL A 83 -3.08 -7.83 -4.67
C VAL A 83 -4.17 -6.82 -5.06
N PHE A 84 -3.82 -5.73 -5.76
CA PHE A 84 -4.78 -4.73 -6.21
C PHE A 84 -5.72 -5.20 -7.32
N SER A 85 -5.46 -6.35 -7.93
CA SER A 85 -6.34 -6.91 -8.97
C SER A 85 -7.50 -7.73 -8.41
N TYR A 86 -7.44 -8.10 -7.12
CA TYR A 86 -8.53 -8.76 -6.43
C TYR A 86 -9.56 -7.75 -5.92
N GLU A 87 -10.81 -8.20 -5.83
CA GLU A 87 -11.88 -7.46 -5.18
C GLU A 87 -11.55 -7.19 -3.70
N TYR A 88 -12.03 -6.06 -3.19
CA TYR A 88 -11.75 -5.63 -1.81
C TYR A 88 -12.70 -6.31 -0.84
N ASP A 89 -12.35 -7.54 -0.47
CA ASP A 89 -13.12 -8.44 0.36
C ASP A 89 -12.18 -9.29 1.21
N PHE A 90 -12.49 -9.44 2.50
CA PHE A 90 -11.60 -10.12 3.44
C PHE A 90 -11.48 -11.60 3.11
N GLU A 91 -12.58 -12.26 2.76
CA GLU A 91 -12.60 -13.68 2.39
C GLU A 91 -11.79 -13.94 1.11
N ILE A 92 -11.80 -13.01 0.16
CA ILE A 92 -10.95 -13.06 -1.03
C ILE A 92 -9.48 -12.88 -0.65
N TRP A 93 -9.13 -11.89 0.16
CA TRP A 93 -7.74 -11.70 0.58
C TRP A 93 -7.19 -12.87 1.38
N ASP A 94 -7.98 -13.46 2.28
CA ASP A 94 -7.60 -14.65 3.03
C ASP A 94 -7.28 -15.82 2.09
N LYS A 95 -8.12 -16.04 1.08
CA LYS A 95 -8.00 -17.17 0.15
C LYS A 95 -6.99 -16.95 -0.97
N GLU A 96 -6.84 -15.73 -1.45
CA GLU A 96 -6.08 -15.43 -2.67
C GLU A 96 -4.78 -14.70 -2.40
N VAL A 97 -4.66 -13.97 -1.28
CA VAL A 97 -3.46 -13.18 -0.94
C VAL A 97 -2.69 -13.85 0.20
N PHE A 98 -3.33 -14.05 1.35
CA PHE A 98 -2.67 -14.55 2.56
C PHE A 98 -2.42 -16.06 2.56
N SER A 99 -3.08 -16.82 1.68
CA SER A 99 -2.85 -18.25 1.51
C SER A 99 -1.70 -18.58 0.53
N LYS A 100 -1.27 -17.60 -0.30
CA LYS A 100 -0.31 -17.81 -1.38
C LYS A 100 1.11 -17.42 -0.95
N THR A 101 2.08 -18.06 -1.59
CA THR A 101 3.48 -17.64 -1.49
C THR A 101 3.71 -16.35 -2.29
N PRO A 102 4.70 -15.52 -1.91
CA PRO A 102 5.05 -14.32 -2.68
C PRO A 102 5.33 -14.61 -4.16
N CYS A 103 6.02 -15.71 -4.47
CA CYS A 103 6.35 -16.07 -5.84
C CYS A 103 5.10 -16.26 -6.72
N GLN A 104 4.01 -16.81 -6.16
CA GLN A 104 2.75 -16.99 -6.89
C GLN A 104 2.13 -15.62 -7.26
N LEU A 105 2.03 -14.71 -6.29
CA LEU A 105 1.48 -13.37 -6.52
C LEU A 105 2.38 -12.52 -7.43
N ILE A 106 3.70 -12.63 -7.31
CA ILE A 106 4.66 -11.96 -8.22
C ILE A 106 4.45 -12.45 -9.66
N SER A 107 4.29 -13.77 -9.85
CA SER A 107 4.03 -14.36 -11.17
C SER A 107 2.72 -13.86 -11.78
N GLU A 108 1.64 -13.82 -11.00
CA GLU A 108 0.35 -13.26 -11.42
C GLU A 108 0.45 -11.77 -11.79
N GLY A 109 1.15 -11.00 -10.95
CA GLY A 109 1.32 -9.57 -11.09
C GLY A 109 2.22 -9.12 -12.23
N ALA A 110 3.14 -9.95 -12.69
CA ALA A 110 4.11 -9.59 -13.74
C ALA A 110 3.43 -9.17 -15.06
N HIS A 111 2.33 -9.83 -15.43
CA HIS A 111 1.59 -9.50 -16.65
C HIS A 111 0.75 -8.23 -16.50
N LEU A 112 0.18 -8.02 -15.31
CA LEU A 112 -0.57 -6.81 -14.95
C LEU A 112 0.34 -5.59 -14.93
N LEU A 113 1.53 -5.72 -14.33
CA LEU A 113 2.54 -4.66 -14.30
C LEU A 113 2.99 -4.30 -15.72
N ARG A 114 3.27 -5.29 -16.58
CA ARG A 114 3.61 -5.02 -17.99
C ARG A 114 2.52 -4.23 -18.72
N LYS A 115 1.24 -4.55 -18.48
CA LYS A 115 0.11 -3.80 -19.05
C LYS A 115 0.05 -2.37 -18.49
N MET A 116 0.17 -2.22 -17.18
CA MET A 116 0.22 -0.93 -16.49
C MET A 116 1.33 -0.04 -17.07
N GLU A 117 2.55 -0.55 -17.23
CA GLU A 117 3.68 0.20 -17.80
C GLU A 117 3.44 0.67 -19.24
N LYS A 118 2.77 -0.15 -20.06
CA LYS A 118 2.36 0.24 -21.41
C LYS A 118 1.30 1.33 -21.38
N ASP A 119 0.26 1.14 -20.57
CA ASP A 119 -0.86 2.08 -20.44
C ASP A 119 -0.40 3.46 -19.99
N LYS A 120 0.51 3.53 -18.99
CA LYS A 120 1.07 4.79 -18.51
C LYS A 120 1.67 5.61 -19.66
N LYS A 121 2.48 4.98 -20.51
CA LYS A 121 3.12 5.64 -21.65
C LYS A 121 2.10 6.11 -22.68
N GLU A 122 1.12 5.26 -22.99
CA GLU A 122 0.08 5.59 -23.98
C GLU A 122 -0.85 6.71 -23.49
N LEU A 123 -1.24 6.68 -22.21
CA LEU A 123 -2.07 7.72 -21.59
C LEU A 123 -1.33 9.05 -21.52
N ILE A 124 -0.08 9.07 -21.06
CA ILE A 124 0.73 10.30 -21.03
C ILE A 124 0.83 10.90 -22.42
N ALA A 125 1.18 10.09 -23.43
CA ALA A 125 1.34 10.57 -24.80
C ALA A 125 0.01 11.08 -25.41
N ALA A 126 -1.11 10.47 -25.05
CA ALA A 126 -2.41 10.78 -25.65
C ALA A 126 -3.11 11.99 -25.00
N ILE A 127 -3.03 12.13 -23.67
CA ILE A 127 -3.89 13.04 -22.92
C ILE A 127 -3.19 13.90 -21.87
N ALA A 128 -1.87 13.79 -21.69
CA ALA A 128 -1.15 14.75 -20.85
C ALA A 128 -1.10 16.11 -21.54
N TYR A 129 -1.30 17.17 -20.76
CA TYR A 129 -1.24 18.55 -21.22
C TYR A 129 -0.56 19.43 -20.18
N ARG A 130 -0.28 20.69 -20.51
CA ARG A 130 0.21 21.67 -19.52
C ARG A 130 -0.89 22.66 -19.21
N GLY A 131 -1.03 23.01 -17.94
CA GLY A 131 -1.98 24.02 -17.46
C GLY A 131 -1.37 24.89 -16.38
N ASP A 132 -2.00 26.02 -16.09
CA ASP A 132 -1.55 26.94 -15.05
C ASP A 132 -2.27 26.66 -13.73
N ILE A 133 -1.50 26.34 -12.69
CA ILE A 133 -1.96 26.17 -11.31
C ILE A 133 -1.19 27.16 -10.43
N GLY A 134 -1.89 28.12 -9.84
CA GLY A 134 -1.27 29.11 -8.95
C GLY A 134 -0.19 29.97 -9.61
N GLY A 135 -0.29 30.21 -10.93
CA GLY A 135 0.72 30.94 -11.71
C GLY A 135 1.92 30.08 -12.16
N HIS A 136 1.92 28.78 -11.87
CA HIS A 136 2.91 27.83 -12.35
C HIS A 136 2.35 27.01 -13.49
N ASN A 137 3.07 26.99 -14.61
CA ASN A 137 2.73 26.13 -15.73
C ASN A 137 3.24 24.71 -15.46
N VAL A 138 2.33 23.77 -15.20
CA VAL A 138 2.63 22.40 -14.74
C VAL A 138 2.04 21.34 -15.70
N PRO A 139 2.67 20.15 -15.82
CA PRO A 139 2.04 19.04 -16.52
C PRO A 139 0.84 18.51 -15.74
N MET A 140 -0.22 18.15 -16.45
CA MET A 140 -1.50 17.72 -15.92
C MET A 140 -2.04 16.57 -16.75
N ILE A 141 -2.74 15.65 -16.11
CA ILE A 141 -3.42 14.53 -16.76
C ILE A 141 -4.64 14.14 -15.92
N ASN A 142 -5.72 13.71 -16.57
CA ASN A 142 -6.90 13.17 -15.88
C ASN A 142 -7.03 11.67 -16.19
N VAL A 143 -6.77 10.82 -15.20
CA VAL A 143 -6.77 9.36 -15.31
C VAL A 143 -7.45 8.73 -14.09
N PRO A 144 -7.95 7.48 -14.19
CA PRO A 144 -8.42 6.74 -13.03
C PRO A 144 -7.35 6.64 -11.93
N TYR A 145 -7.80 6.60 -10.67
CA TYR A 145 -6.93 6.66 -9.48
C TYR A 145 -5.80 5.60 -9.48
N ILE A 146 -6.05 4.42 -10.02
CA ILE A 146 -5.05 3.34 -10.13
C ILE A 146 -3.78 3.77 -10.90
N TYR A 147 -3.88 4.76 -11.78
CA TYR A 147 -2.75 5.31 -12.54
C TYR A 147 -2.13 6.55 -11.89
N ALA A 148 -2.79 7.18 -10.90
CA ALA A 148 -2.46 8.52 -10.43
C ALA A 148 -1.02 8.63 -9.90
N SER A 149 -0.67 7.84 -8.88
CA SER A 149 0.67 7.85 -8.29
C SER A 149 1.74 7.39 -9.27
N GLU A 150 1.41 6.44 -10.13
CA GLU A 150 2.35 5.87 -11.10
C GLU A 150 2.69 6.83 -12.25
N ILE A 151 1.73 7.66 -12.69
CA ILE A 151 1.93 8.66 -13.74
C ILE A 151 2.50 9.96 -13.17
N ALA A 152 2.09 10.37 -11.97
CA ALA A 152 2.55 11.63 -11.38
C ALA A 152 4.08 11.73 -11.27
N GLY A 153 4.78 10.62 -11.00
CA GLY A 153 6.25 10.59 -10.97
C GLY A 153 6.94 10.62 -12.33
N LEU A 154 6.19 10.58 -13.44
CA LEU A 154 6.71 10.55 -14.82
C LEU A 154 6.45 11.86 -15.59
N LEU A 155 5.65 12.77 -15.03
CA LEU A 155 5.31 14.06 -15.61
C LEU A 155 6.31 15.15 -15.21
#